data_AF-A0A8H5CKE2-F1
#
_entry.id   AF-A0A8H5CKE2-F1
#
_cell.length_a   1.000
_cell.length_b   1.000
_cell.length_c   1.000
_cell.angle_alpha   90.00
_cell.angle_beta   90.00
_cell.angle_gamma   90.00
#
_symmetry.space_group_name_H-M   'P 1'
#
loop_
_entity.id
_entity.type
_entity.pdbx_description
1 polymer ?
#
loop_
_entity_poly.entity_id
_entity_poly.type
_entity_poly.pdbx_seq_one_letter_code
_entity_poly.pdbx_strand_id
1 'polypeptide(L)'
;MALGARVPHTHGVVQRNYAKYLLEALQLLEYLVRHGSERVVDDARSHVSIIKMLRNFHYIDDKGGIGVRNRAKEIVELPSDLDTIRAEYRKAKTSKNKNKNIGTAGMTG
;
A
#
# COMPACT_ATOMS: atom_id res chain seq x y z
N MET A 1 -21.02 -39.62 -38.23
CA MET A 1 -20.40 -38.31 -38.54
C MET A 1 -20.70 -37.36 -37.39
N ALA A 2 -19.75 -37.16 -36.48
CA ALA A 2 -19.85 -36.14 -35.42
C ALA A 2 -18.45 -35.52 -35.28
N LEU A 3 -18.29 -34.28 -35.74
CA LEU A 3 -17.01 -33.58 -35.73
C LEU A 3 -17.21 -32.23 -35.04
N GLY A 4 -16.54 -32.07 -33.90
CA GLY A 4 -15.93 -30.81 -33.51
C GLY A 4 -16.75 -29.84 -32.65
N ALA A 5 -17.20 -30.26 -31.47
CA ALA A 5 -17.47 -29.29 -30.39
C ALA A 5 -16.11 -28.75 -29.89
N ARG A 6 -15.72 -27.58 -30.38
CA ARG A 6 -14.49 -26.88 -29.96
C ARG A 6 -14.62 -26.48 -28.50
N VAL A 7 -13.91 -27.18 -27.61
CA VAL A 7 -13.79 -26.82 -26.19
C VAL A 7 -13.08 -25.46 -26.10
N PRO A 8 -13.66 -24.43 -25.45
CA PRO A 8 -13.01 -23.13 -25.34
C PRO A 8 -11.75 -23.26 -24.48
N HIS A 9 -10.63 -22.77 -25.02
CA HIS A 9 -9.32 -22.82 -24.39
C HIS A 9 -9.34 -22.10 -23.02
N THR A 10 -9.32 -22.87 -21.95
CA THR A 10 -9.33 -22.45 -20.54
C THR A 10 -8.11 -21.63 -20.12
N HIS A 11 -7.04 -21.62 -20.93
CA HIS A 11 -5.80 -20.89 -20.64
C HIS A 11 -5.95 -19.37 -20.63
N GLY A 12 -6.76 -18.79 -21.52
CA GLY A 12 -6.89 -17.32 -21.61
C GLY A 12 -7.68 -16.70 -20.46
N VAL A 13 -8.67 -17.42 -19.92
CA VAL A 13 -9.53 -16.93 -18.82
C VAL A 13 -8.81 -17.00 -17.48
N VAL A 14 -8.10 -18.10 -17.24
CA VAL A 14 -7.30 -18.29 -16.01
C VAL A 14 -6.19 -17.23 -15.95
N GLN A 15 -5.51 -16.99 -17.07
CA GLN A 15 -4.47 -15.96 -17.15
C GLN A 15 -5.01 -14.55 -16.83
N ARG A 16 -6.18 -14.16 -17.37
CA ARG A 16 -6.76 -12.81 -17.16
C ARG A 16 -7.09 -12.51 -15.70
N ASN A 17 -7.44 -13.54 -14.94
CA ASN A 17 -7.79 -13.38 -13.53
C ASN A 17 -6.57 -13.02 -12.66
N TYR A 18 -5.35 -13.47 -13.00
CA TYR A 18 -4.17 -13.18 -12.17
C TYR A 18 -3.80 -11.70 -12.12
N ALA A 19 -3.84 -11.00 -13.27
CA ALA A 19 -3.52 -9.57 -13.30
C ALA A 19 -4.51 -8.76 -12.46
N LYS A 20 -5.79 -9.15 -12.47
CA LYS A 20 -6.83 -8.55 -11.62
C LYS A 20 -6.54 -8.77 -10.13
N TYR A 21 -6.31 -10.02 -9.72
CA TYR A 21 -6.02 -10.32 -8.30
C TYR A 21 -4.76 -9.62 -7.80
N LEU A 22 -3.74 -9.52 -8.64
CA LEU A 22 -2.51 -8.81 -8.31
C LEU A 22 -2.75 -7.31 -8.10
N LEU A 23 -3.60 -6.69 -8.93
CA LEU A 23 -4.00 -5.30 -8.78
C LEU A 23 -4.79 -5.07 -7.49
N GLU A 24 -5.77 -5.93 -7.20
CA GLU A 24 -6.57 -5.86 -5.96
C GLU A 24 -5.70 -6.02 -4.71
N ALA A 25 -4.73 -6.95 -4.74
CA ALA A 25 -3.77 -7.14 -3.65
C ALA A 25 -2.87 -5.91 -3.44
N LEU A 26 -2.38 -5.30 -4.53
CA LEU A 26 -1.57 -4.07 -4.44
C LEU A 26 -2.39 -2.89 -3.89
N GLN A 27 -3.65 -2.74 -4.30
CA GLN A 27 -4.55 -1.72 -3.76
C GLN A 27 -4.79 -1.91 -2.26
N LEU A 28 -5.01 -3.15 -1.82
CA LEU A 28 -5.15 -3.46 -0.40
C LEU A 28 -3.87 -3.12 0.37
N LEU A 29 -2.70 -3.51 -0.16
CA LEU A 29 -1.41 -3.21 0.46
C LEU A 29 -1.19 -1.69 0.60
N GLU A 30 -1.50 -0.92 -0.44
CA GLU A 30 -1.44 0.55 -0.37
C GLU A 30 -2.32 1.11 0.74
N TYR A 31 -3.57 0.66 0.82
CA TYR A 31 -4.50 1.11 1.86
C TYR A 31 -3.97 0.79 3.27
N LEU A 32 -3.46 -0.44 3.46
CA LEU A 32 -2.93 -0.88 4.74
C LEU A 32 -1.64 -0.14 5.13
N VAL A 33 -0.78 0.21 4.18
CA VAL A 33 0.43 1.01 4.48
C VAL A 33 0.07 2.44 4.88
N ARG A 34 -1.01 3.02 4.31
CA ARG A 34 -1.45 4.39 4.60
C ARG A 34 -2.28 4.50 5.89
N HIS A 35 -3.07 3.48 6.22
CA HIS A 35 -4.09 3.56 7.27
C HIS A 35 -4.00 2.45 8.33
N GLY A 36 -3.17 1.43 8.10
CA GLY A 36 -3.03 0.28 8.99
C GLY A 36 -2.14 0.55 10.20
N SER A 37 -1.83 -0.53 10.93
CA SER A 37 -0.93 -0.45 12.07
C SER A 37 0.53 -0.32 11.64
N GLU A 38 1.36 0.26 12.51
CA GLU A 38 2.80 0.43 12.31
C GLU A 38 3.50 -0.89 11.92
N ARG A 39 3.07 -2.00 12.50
CA ARG A 39 3.58 -3.35 12.18
C ARG A 39 3.38 -3.71 10.71
N VAL A 40 2.27 -3.31 10.10
CA VAL A 40 2.01 -3.59 8.68
C VAL A 40 2.95 -2.80 7.78
N VAL A 41 3.33 -1.59 8.20
CA VAL A 41 4.32 -0.78 7.49
C VAL A 41 5.71 -1.43 7.57
N ASP A 42 6.11 -1.91 8.76
CA ASP A 42 7.37 -2.62 8.96
C ASP A 42 7.43 -3.93 8.13
N ASP A 43 6.35 -4.70 8.13
CA ASP A 43 6.22 -5.94 7.35
C ASP A 43 6.27 -5.65 5.84
N ALA A 44 5.58 -4.62 5.36
CA ALA A 44 5.63 -4.23 3.96
C ALA A 44 7.04 -3.77 3.54
N ARG A 45 7.75 -3.07 4.42
CA ARG A 45 9.11 -2.57 4.17
C ARG A 45 10.14 -3.69 4.12
N SER A 46 10.04 -4.68 5.01
CA SER A 46 10.93 -5.86 4.99
C SER A 46 10.75 -6.71 3.72
N HIS A 47 9.57 -6.65 3.09
CA HIS A 47 9.24 -7.39 1.86
C HIS A 47 9.19 -6.52 0.60
N VAL A 48 9.70 -5.28 0.63
CA VAL A 48 9.62 -4.34 -0.49
C VAL A 48 10.23 -4.87 -1.80
N SER A 49 11.21 -5.79 -1.70
CA SER A 49 11.83 -6.43 -2.86
C SER A 49 10.82 -7.21 -3.71
N ILE A 50 9.80 -7.82 -3.09
CA ILE A 50 8.73 -8.54 -3.79
C ILE A 50 7.90 -7.54 -4.61
N ILE A 51 7.56 -6.40 -4.02
CA ILE A 51 6.81 -5.32 -4.67
C ILE A 51 7.61 -4.74 -5.84
N LYS A 52 8.93 -4.57 -5.68
CA LYS A 52 9.82 -4.07 -6.74
C LYS A 52 9.83 -4.98 -7.97
N MET A 53 9.74 -6.30 -7.81
CA MET A 53 9.67 -7.24 -8.94
C MET A 53 8.43 -7.01 -9.81
N LEU A 54 7.33 -6.54 -9.22
CA LEU A 54 6.08 -6.26 -9.93
C LEU A 54 6.16 -5.02 -10.85
N ARG A 55 7.19 -4.17 -10.71
CA ARG A 55 7.42 -3.02 -11.60
C ARG A 55 7.78 -3.43 -13.03
N ASN A 56 8.29 -4.65 -13.21
CA ASN A 56 8.67 -5.21 -14.51
C ASN A 56 7.67 -6.28 -14.99
N PHE A 57 6.51 -6.39 -14.34
CA PHE A 57 5.49 -7.39 -14.64
C PHE A 57 5.05 -7.29 -16.11
N HIS A 58 5.27 -8.37 -16.85
CA HIS A 58 4.84 -8.56 -18.24
C HIS A 58 3.68 -9.56 -18.26
N TYR A 59 2.57 -9.14 -18.85
CA TYR A 59 1.38 -9.95 -19.02
C TYR A 59 0.84 -9.74 -20.44
N ILE A 60 0.36 -10.81 -21.08
CA ILE A 60 0.05 -10.88 -22.52
C ILE A 60 -1.16 -10.01 -22.92
N ASP A 61 -1.97 -9.55 -21.95
CA ASP A 61 -3.04 -8.57 -22.17
C ASP A 61 -2.61 -7.21 -21.56
N ASP A 62 -2.12 -6.31 -22.41
CA ASP A 62 -1.41 -5.07 -22.05
C ASP A 62 -2.15 -4.17 -21.04
N LYS A 63 -3.48 -4.25 -20.99
CA LYS A 63 -4.31 -3.40 -20.10
C LYS A 63 -4.12 -3.73 -18.62
N GLY A 64 -3.99 -5.01 -18.25
CA GLY A 64 -3.85 -5.43 -16.86
C GLY A 64 -2.44 -5.20 -16.30
N GLY A 65 -1.43 -5.37 -17.15
CA GLY A 65 -0.03 -5.24 -16.75
C GLY A 65 0.37 -3.80 -16.40
N ILE A 66 -0.16 -2.79 -17.12
CA ILE A 66 0.13 -1.38 -16.86
C ILE A 66 -0.32 -0.97 -15.45
N GLY A 67 -1.55 -1.36 -15.05
CA GLY A 67 -2.10 -1.03 -13.74
C GLY A 67 -1.25 -1.58 -12.59
N VAL A 68 -0.81 -2.84 -12.72
CA VAL A 68 0.08 -3.49 -11.75
C VAL A 68 1.42 -2.75 -11.64
N ARG A 69 2.06 -2.43 -12.77
CA ARG A 69 3.37 -1.74 -12.76
C ARG A 69 3.29 -0.35 -12.14
N ASN A 70 2.27 0.42 -12.51
CA ASN A 70 2.06 1.77 -11.99
C ASN A 70 1.82 1.74 -10.47
N ARG A 71 0.92 0.86 -10.01
CA ARG A 71 0.61 0.71 -8.59
C ARG A 71 1.83 0.23 -7.79
N ALA A 72 2.58 -0.73 -8.31
CA ALA A 72 3.80 -1.20 -7.67
C ALA A 72 4.85 -0.09 -7.54
N LYS A 73 4.97 0.79 -8.55
CA LYS A 73 5.86 1.96 -8.49
C LYS A 73 5.41 2.95 -7.41
N GLU A 74 4.12 3.29 -7.37
CA GLU A 74 3.55 4.18 -6.35
C GLU A 74 3.79 3.67 -4.92
N ILE A 75 3.62 2.37 -4.68
CA ILE A 75 3.85 1.75 -3.36
C ILE A 75 5.33 1.77 -2.97
N VAL A 76 6.24 1.56 -3.91
CA VAL A 76 7.69 1.61 -3.64
C VAL A 76 8.17 3.04 -3.40
N GLU A 77 7.53 4.03 -4.01
CA GLU A 77 7.84 5.46 -3.87
C GLU A 77 7.09 6.13 -2.71
N LEU A 78 6.11 5.44 -2.11
CA LEU A 78 5.34 5.94 -0.98
C LEU A 78 6.26 6.22 0.22
N PRO A 79 6.28 7.46 0.74
CA PRO A 79 6.99 7.78 1.98
C PRO A 79 6.30 7.07 3.14
N SER A 80 6.85 5.94 3.58
CA SER A 80 6.38 5.17 4.73
C SER A 80 6.84 5.79 6.05
N ASP A 81 6.66 7.10 6.18
CA ASP A 81 7.40 7.89 7.15
C ASP A 81 6.77 7.81 8.54
N LEU A 82 7.16 6.75 9.25
CA LEU A 82 6.96 6.54 10.69
C LEU A 82 7.45 7.76 11.48
N ASP A 83 8.50 8.44 11.03
CA ASP A 83 9.10 9.55 11.76
C ASP A 83 8.26 10.83 11.64
N THR A 84 7.58 11.09 10.51
CA THR A 84 6.58 12.17 10.46
C THR A 84 5.36 11.86 11.32
N ILE A 85 4.81 10.64 11.28
CA ILE A 85 3.67 10.26 12.13
C ILE A 85 4.05 10.33 13.62
N ARG A 86 5.23 9.82 14.01
CA ARG A 86 5.74 9.90 15.38
C ARG A 86 6.08 11.34 15.79
N ALA A 87 6.61 12.16 14.88
CA ALA A 87 6.88 13.58 15.14
C ALA A 87 5.59 14.37 15.34
N GLU A 88 4.56 14.16 14.52
CA GLU A 88 3.21 14.72 14.69
C GLU A 88 2.62 14.32 16.06
N TYR A 89 2.69 13.05 16.44
CA TYR A 89 2.26 12.58 17.76
C TYR A 89 3.06 13.21 18.92
N ARG A 90 4.39 13.33 18.78
CA ARG A 90 5.24 13.98 19.78
C ARG A 90 4.93 15.48 19.91
N LYS A 91 4.70 16.16 18.79
CA LYS A 91 4.26 17.57 18.76
C LYS A 91 2.92 17.73 19.46
N ALA A 92 1.94 16.87 19.17
CA ALA A 92 0.62 16.89 19.80
C ALA A 92 0.67 16.67 21.34
N LYS A 93 1.56 15.78 21.82
CA LYS A 93 1.78 15.58 23.27
C LYS A 93 2.51 16.76 23.93
N THR A 94 3.47 17.37 23.23
CA THR A 94 4.24 18.51 23.77
C THR A 94 3.40 19.78 23.85
N SER A 95 2.51 20.00 22.87
CA SER A 95 1.57 21.13 22.87
C SER A 95 0.53 21.03 23.99
N LYS A 96 0.11 19.82 24.39
CA LYS A 96 -0.77 19.63 25.56
C LYS A 96 -0.09 19.91 26.89
N ASN A 97 1.22 19.68 27.01
CA ASN A 97 1.96 19.95 28.26
C ASN A 97 2.30 21.44 28.46
N LYS A 98 2.46 22.23 27.39
CA LYS A 98 2.68 23.68 27.51
C LYS A 98 1.44 24.43 28.02
N ASN A 99 0.23 23.99 27.65
CA ASN A 99 -1.01 24.62 28.12
C ASN A 99 -1.39 24.29 29.57
N LYS A 100 -0.77 23.29 30.22
CA LYS A 100 -0.98 23.04 31.65
C LYS A 100 -0.12 23.89 32.57
N ASN A 101 0.98 24.47 32.06
CA ASN A 101 1.95 25.21 32.89
C ASN A 101 1.79 26.74 32.82
N ILE A 102 0.83 27.24 32.04
CA ILE A 102 0.53 28.69 31.92
C ILE A 102 -0.62 29.11 32.88
N GLY A 103 -1.19 28.17 33.65
CA GLY A 103 -2.32 28.42 34.56
C GLY A 103 -1.98 28.71 36.03
N THR A 104 -0.71 28.69 36.45
CA THR A 104 -0.33 28.81 37.87
C THR A 104 0.74 29.87 38.16
N ALA A 105 1.04 30.77 37.22
CA ALA A 105 2.08 31.80 37.36
C ALA A 105 1.51 33.23 37.46
N GLY A 106 0.39 33.43 38.16
CA GLY A 106 -0.15 34.77 38.36
C GLY A 106 -1.35 34.83 39.31
N MET A 107 -1.12 34.71 40.62
CA MET A 107 -1.87 35.43 41.67
C MET A 107 -1.22 35.22 43.05
N THR A 108 0.00 35.71 43.26
CA THR A 108 0.53 36.02 44.60
C THR A 108 1.19 37.40 44.50
N GLY A 109 0.52 38.39 45.07
CA GLY A 109 0.92 39.80 45.05
C GLY A 109 -0.25 40.66 45.46
#